data_AF-A0A2N8TD52-F1
#
_entry.id   AF-A0A2N8TD52-F1
#
_cell.length_a   1.000
_cell.length_b   1.000
_cell.length_c   1.000
_cell.angle_alpha   90.00
_cell.angle_beta   90.00
_cell.angle_gamma   90.00
#
_symmetry.space_group_name_H-M   'P 1'
#
loop_
_entity.id
_entity.type
_entity.pdbx_description
1 polymer ?
#
loop_
_entity_poly.entity_id
_entity_poly.type
_entity_poly.pdbx_seq_one_letter_code
_entity_poly.pdbx_strand_id
1 'polypeptide(L)'
;MITARLDRLIAEGTDRIFRPVLLADGHAFSVNIKAGEDRAAAVALWPGLEAPEGEDWENEDSWESFLTGGNADDSQFLDVPVQALRDLVEQHGGEAPTAPDDPAGTAPLAMLRAAGLRCVEDGYSLSADWHRVRVPLADGTEVVFEGFSARSHEVFPDVTTRYPIREHGYWTASWGEPGSNARTTVYHSAGQRRPYVEDTAALVGSIMEQARRSGGSAPEGGVGESAEQLARKALAEWGITAHFDDEPLLDGGRNTWLVIPRDQGAGKTSAGPYMVLALYNEDDDEWPMDQRPPVRPGDEWRVEVGDGNGVEKGLMERPADRLADCVEVIANWLTDPQASADDEDDDHEAAHAECIQPHRSADGYVDCDGRPL
;
A
#
# COMPACT_ATOMS: atom_id res chain seq x y z
N MET A 1 2.12 -4.40 30.21
CA MET A 1 3.36 -4.47 29.41
C MET A 1 3.71 -5.94 29.26
N ILE A 2 3.90 -6.42 28.04
CA ILE A 2 3.96 -7.86 27.75
C ILE A 2 5.38 -8.19 27.25
N THR A 3 6.18 -8.79 28.13
CA THR A 3 7.49 -9.41 27.86
C THR A 3 7.39 -10.94 27.93
N ALA A 4 6.22 -11.49 27.57
CA ALA A 4 5.87 -12.87 27.88
C ALA A 4 6.77 -13.89 27.18
N ARG A 5 7.25 -13.59 25.98
CA ARG A 5 8.18 -14.44 25.22
C ARG A 5 9.59 -14.30 25.77
N LEU A 6 10.09 -13.09 25.96
CA LEU A 6 11.42 -12.83 26.52
C LEU A 6 11.54 -13.47 27.90
N ASP A 7 10.55 -13.28 28.79
CA ASP A 7 10.53 -13.88 30.12
C ASP A 7 10.51 -15.41 30.07
N ARG A 8 9.82 -16.01 29.08
CA ARG A 8 9.88 -17.46 28.84
C ARG A 8 11.27 -17.90 28.41
N LEU A 9 11.90 -17.20 27.46
CA LEU A 9 13.26 -17.50 27.00
C LEU A 9 14.29 -17.36 28.13
N ILE A 10 14.12 -16.40 29.03
CA ILE A 10 14.94 -16.25 30.23
C ILE A 10 14.74 -17.44 31.17
N ALA A 11 13.49 -17.83 31.43
CA ALA A 11 13.17 -18.93 32.35
C ALA A 11 13.67 -20.29 31.83
N GLU A 12 13.53 -20.55 30.52
CA GLU A 12 13.85 -21.83 29.90
C GLU A 12 15.30 -21.90 29.38
N GLY A 13 15.91 -20.75 29.13
CA GLY A 13 17.17 -20.64 28.39
C GLY A 13 16.99 -20.95 26.90
N THR A 14 18.06 -20.73 26.14
CA THR A 14 18.04 -20.87 24.68
C THR A 14 18.97 -21.98 24.15
N ASP A 15 19.50 -22.83 25.04
CA ASP A 15 20.43 -23.94 24.74
C ASP A 15 21.65 -23.51 23.89
N ARG A 16 22.16 -22.30 24.15
CA ARG A 16 23.27 -21.66 23.41
C ARG A 16 22.94 -21.29 21.96
N ILE A 17 21.67 -21.19 21.63
CA ILE A 17 21.19 -20.82 20.30
C ILE A 17 20.48 -19.48 20.40
N PHE A 18 20.60 -18.67 19.36
CA PHE A 18 19.86 -17.44 19.25
C PHE A 18 18.35 -17.71 19.07
N ARG A 19 17.54 -17.01 19.86
CA ARG A 19 16.07 -17.07 19.80
C ARG A 19 15.53 -15.66 19.61
N PRO A 20 14.64 -15.42 18.65
CA PRO A 20 14.18 -14.07 18.38
C PRO A 20 13.14 -13.62 19.39
N VAL A 21 13.04 -12.30 19.53
CA VAL A 21 11.96 -11.56 20.15
C VAL A 21 11.53 -10.51 19.12
N LEU A 22 10.27 -10.58 18.68
CA LEU A 22 9.68 -9.62 17.75
C LEU A 22 9.02 -8.52 18.57
N LEU A 23 9.29 -7.27 18.20
CA LEU A 23 8.80 -6.06 18.86
C LEU A 23 7.52 -5.56 18.18
N ALA A 24 6.69 -4.81 18.91
CA ALA A 24 5.38 -4.38 18.45
C ALA A 24 5.43 -3.43 17.23
N ASP A 25 6.56 -2.76 17.02
CA ASP A 25 6.82 -1.91 15.87
C ASP A 25 7.46 -2.64 14.68
N GLY A 26 7.59 -3.97 14.77
CA GLY A 26 8.09 -4.85 13.72
C GLY A 26 9.62 -5.02 13.67
N HIS A 27 10.37 -4.37 14.57
CA HIS A 27 11.78 -4.69 14.80
C HIS A 27 11.95 -6.02 15.51
N ALA A 28 13.15 -6.57 15.49
CA ALA A 28 13.47 -7.81 16.19
C ALA A 28 14.91 -7.84 16.70
N PHE A 29 15.11 -8.59 17.79
CA PHE A 29 16.44 -9.00 18.22
C PHE A 29 16.45 -10.50 18.50
N SER A 30 17.62 -11.11 18.41
CA SER A 30 17.87 -12.49 18.82
C SER A 30 18.64 -12.52 20.13
N VAL A 31 18.20 -13.35 21.08
CA VAL A 31 18.87 -13.52 22.38
C VAL A 31 19.44 -14.93 22.53
N ASN A 32 20.65 -15.02 23.06
CA ASN A 32 21.26 -16.24 23.56
C ASN A 32 21.43 -16.10 25.07
N ILE A 33 20.65 -16.84 25.85
CA ILE A 33 20.64 -16.75 27.31
C ILE A 33 20.54 -18.13 27.94
N LYS A 34 21.25 -18.34 29.04
CA LYS A 34 21.14 -19.57 29.83
C LYS A 34 19.97 -19.44 30.81
N ALA A 35 19.30 -20.55 31.07
CA ALA A 35 18.10 -20.59 31.89
C ALA A 35 18.33 -19.95 33.27
N GLY A 36 17.51 -18.94 33.59
CA GLY A 36 17.51 -18.23 34.86
C GLY A 36 18.64 -17.23 35.08
N GLU A 37 19.49 -16.98 34.08
CA GLU A 37 20.51 -15.92 34.19
C GLU A 37 19.88 -14.53 34.10
N ASP A 38 20.53 -13.55 34.73
CA ASP A 38 20.14 -12.14 34.71
C ASP A 38 20.84 -11.35 33.58
N ARG A 39 21.71 -11.99 32.81
CA ARG A 39 22.38 -11.45 31.63
C ARG A 39 22.31 -12.45 30.47
N ALA A 40 22.03 -11.95 29.27
CA ALA A 40 22.16 -12.72 28.04
C ALA A 40 23.65 -12.88 27.70
N ALA A 41 24.05 -14.08 27.32
CA ALA A 41 25.42 -14.34 26.87
C ALA A 41 25.73 -13.57 25.58
N ALA A 42 24.74 -13.47 24.69
CA ALA A 42 24.82 -12.65 23.49
C ALA A 42 23.44 -12.18 23.03
N VAL A 43 23.39 -11.01 22.40
CA VAL A 43 22.20 -10.41 21.79
C VAL A 43 22.59 -9.90 20.41
N ALA A 44 21.87 -10.32 19.38
CA ALA A 44 22.05 -9.83 18.02
C ALA A 44 20.86 -8.95 17.63
N LEU A 45 21.11 -7.68 17.34
CA LEU A 45 20.10 -6.75 16.84
C LEU A 45 19.95 -6.93 15.33
N TRP A 46 18.71 -7.03 14.85
CA TRP A 46 18.45 -7.22 13.44
C TRP A 46 18.52 -5.87 12.70
N PRO A 47 18.75 -5.87 11.37
CA PRO A 47 18.85 -4.62 10.61
C PRO A 47 17.69 -3.67 10.87
N GLY A 48 18.01 -2.40 11.13
CA GLY A 48 17.05 -1.34 11.49
C GLY A 48 16.81 -1.16 12.99
N LEU A 49 17.22 -2.12 13.84
CA LEU A 49 17.16 -1.97 15.29
C LEU A 49 18.51 -1.47 15.82
N GLU A 50 18.53 -0.23 16.31
CA GLU A 50 19.71 0.37 16.92
C GLU A 50 19.85 -0.05 18.38
N ALA A 51 21.10 -0.21 18.84
CA ALA A 51 21.36 -0.44 20.25
C ALA A 51 21.06 0.83 21.07
N PRO A 52 20.32 0.71 22.19
CA PRO A 52 20.13 1.83 23.10
C PRO A 52 21.46 2.42 23.59
N GLU A 53 21.50 3.74 23.80
CA GLU A 53 22.65 4.39 24.41
C GLU A 53 22.81 3.92 25.87
N GLY A 54 23.99 3.40 26.24
CA GLY A 54 24.31 3.07 27.63
C GLY A 54 25.39 1.99 27.78
N GLU A 55 25.92 1.85 28.99
CA GLU A 55 26.99 0.90 29.32
C GLU A 55 26.61 -0.56 29.07
N ASP A 56 25.32 -0.87 29.14
CA ASP A 56 24.77 -2.22 28.93
C ASP A 56 24.91 -2.73 27.49
N TRP A 57 25.15 -1.82 26.53
CA TRP A 57 25.30 -2.11 25.11
C TRP A 57 26.71 -1.75 24.58
N GLU A 58 27.70 -1.50 25.45
CA GLU A 58 29.06 -1.15 25.01
C GLU A 58 29.91 -2.37 24.58
N ASN A 59 29.54 -3.57 25.02
CA ASN A 59 30.33 -4.79 24.79
C ASN A 59 29.97 -5.45 23.45
N GLU A 60 30.18 -4.72 22.35
CA GLU A 60 29.94 -5.20 20.99
C GLU A 60 31.00 -6.25 20.57
N ASP A 61 30.55 -7.45 20.17
CA ASP A 61 31.41 -8.49 19.60
C ASP A 61 31.68 -8.22 18.12
N SER A 62 32.50 -7.20 17.87
CA SER A 62 32.99 -6.86 16.54
C SER A 62 33.81 -7.98 15.87
N TRP A 63 34.27 -8.98 16.64
CA TRP A 63 35.09 -10.08 16.11
C TRP A 63 34.25 -11.21 15.52
N GLU A 64 33.06 -11.47 16.05
CA GLU A 64 32.17 -12.50 15.49
C GLU A 64 31.68 -12.15 14.08
N SER A 65 31.34 -10.89 13.82
CA SER A 65 30.99 -10.41 12.47
C SER A 65 32.14 -10.62 11.47
N PHE A 66 33.38 -10.35 11.92
CA PHE A 66 34.59 -10.58 11.12
C PHE A 66 34.87 -12.07 10.84
N LEU A 67 34.66 -12.96 11.82
CA LEU A 67 34.97 -14.39 11.70
C LEU A 67 33.90 -15.21 10.98
N THR A 68 32.65 -14.78 11.01
CA THR A 68 31.52 -15.47 10.36
C THR A 68 31.29 -15.04 8.92
N GLY A 69 32.02 -14.03 8.44
CA GLY A 69 31.85 -13.48 7.09
C GLY A 69 30.50 -12.77 6.93
N GLY A 70 29.96 -12.22 8.02
CA GLY A 70 28.65 -11.57 8.05
C GLY A 70 28.60 -10.29 7.19
N ASN A 71 27.39 -9.95 6.74
CA ASN A 71 27.10 -8.61 6.24
C ASN A 71 27.24 -7.63 7.41
N ALA A 72 27.83 -6.46 7.15
CA ALA A 72 28.22 -5.48 8.16
C ALA A 72 27.07 -4.76 8.89
N ASP A 73 25.83 -5.22 8.72
CA ASP A 73 24.62 -4.52 9.20
C ASP A 73 24.06 -5.15 10.49
N ASP A 74 24.58 -6.30 10.94
CA ASP A 74 24.14 -7.00 12.14
C ASP A 74 25.08 -6.63 13.30
N SER A 75 24.54 -6.09 14.40
CA SER A 75 25.32 -5.74 15.61
C SER A 75 25.05 -6.75 16.73
N GLN A 76 26.11 -7.30 17.31
CA GLN A 76 26.03 -8.30 18.37
C GLN A 76 26.69 -7.78 19.64
N PHE A 77 26.00 -7.96 20.77
CA PHE A 77 26.39 -7.47 22.08
C PHE A 77 26.49 -8.63 23.06
N LEU A 78 27.55 -8.66 23.86
CA LEU A 78 27.77 -9.70 24.86
C LEU A 78 27.37 -9.22 26.26
N ASP A 79 26.99 -10.17 27.10
CA ASP A 79 26.67 -9.93 28.51
C ASP A 79 25.60 -8.84 28.72
N VAL A 80 24.59 -8.71 27.86
CA VAL A 80 23.54 -7.68 27.99
C VAL A 80 22.59 -8.05 29.16
N PRO A 81 22.33 -7.17 30.13
CA PRO A 81 21.40 -7.47 31.22
C PRO A 81 19.97 -7.70 30.72
N VAL A 82 19.27 -8.62 31.38
CA VAL A 82 17.84 -8.91 31.11
C VAL A 82 16.97 -7.65 31.25
N GLN A 83 17.31 -6.74 32.18
CA GLN A 83 16.55 -5.51 32.33
C GLN A 83 16.69 -4.61 31.10
N ALA A 84 17.89 -4.44 30.55
CA ALA A 84 18.10 -3.68 29.32
C ALA A 84 17.32 -4.26 28.12
N LEU A 85 17.18 -5.59 28.05
CA LEU A 85 16.33 -6.23 27.04
C LEU A 85 14.84 -5.94 27.23
N ARG A 86 14.35 -5.91 28.48
CA ARG A 86 12.96 -5.55 28.76
C ARG A 86 12.69 -4.07 28.46
N ASP A 87 13.64 -3.21 28.77
CA ASP A 87 13.56 -1.77 28.48
C ASP A 87 13.55 -1.53 26.97
N LEU A 88 14.36 -2.28 26.19
CA LEU A 88 14.30 -2.28 24.73
C LEU A 88 12.92 -2.74 24.23
N VAL A 89 12.38 -3.83 24.78
CA VAL A 89 11.02 -4.28 24.42
C VAL A 89 9.97 -3.18 24.72
N GLU A 90 10.07 -2.51 25.86
CA GLU A 90 9.17 -1.41 26.25
C GLU A 90 9.29 -0.20 25.31
N GLN A 91 10.52 0.21 24.98
CA GLN A 91 10.80 1.31 24.06
C GLN A 91 10.13 1.11 22.70
N HIS A 92 10.04 -0.14 22.25
CA HIS A 92 9.43 -0.53 20.98
C HIS A 92 7.95 -0.95 21.11
N GLY A 93 7.27 -0.55 22.19
CA GLY A 93 5.82 -0.74 22.36
C GLY A 93 5.40 -2.12 22.88
N GLY A 94 6.35 -2.94 23.32
CA GLY A 94 6.12 -4.31 23.81
C GLY A 94 6.50 -5.38 22.79
N GLU A 95 6.27 -6.64 23.14
CA GLU A 95 6.39 -7.74 22.18
C GLU A 95 5.24 -7.73 21.18
N ALA A 96 5.53 -8.05 19.92
CA ALA A 96 4.49 -8.36 18.96
C ALA A 96 3.65 -9.56 19.44
N PRO A 97 2.31 -9.51 19.28
CA PRO A 97 1.45 -10.60 19.69
C PRO A 97 1.80 -11.87 18.91
N THR A 98 2.35 -12.87 19.60
CA THR A 98 2.60 -14.20 19.01
C THR A 98 1.42 -15.11 19.32
N ALA A 99 0.27 -14.89 18.67
CA ALA A 99 -0.80 -15.86 18.72
C ALA A 99 -0.31 -17.14 17.99
N PRO A 100 -0.48 -18.34 18.55
CA PRO A 100 -0.08 -19.58 17.88
C PRO A 100 -0.73 -19.72 16.49
N ASP A 101 -1.91 -19.13 16.30
CA ASP A 101 -2.70 -19.14 15.07
C ASP A 101 -2.38 -17.99 14.10
N ASP A 102 -1.41 -17.12 14.43
CA ASP A 102 -1.02 -16.02 13.57
C ASP A 102 -0.40 -16.57 12.26
N PRO A 103 -0.91 -16.22 11.07
CA PRO A 103 -0.43 -16.81 9.84
C PRO A 103 1.09 -16.64 9.65
N ALA A 104 1.77 -17.60 8.99
CA ALA A 104 3.22 -17.50 8.84
C ALA A 104 3.66 -16.27 8.04
N GLY A 105 2.77 -15.65 7.26
CA GLY A 105 3.00 -14.41 6.53
C GLY A 105 3.15 -13.17 7.43
N THR A 106 2.62 -13.18 8.66
CA THR A 106 2.56 -11.97 9.50
C THR A 106 3.95 -11.47 9.88
N ALA A 107 4.87 -12.37 10.25
CA ALA A 107 6.21 -11.99 10.68
C ALA A 107 7.06 -11.34 9.56
N PRO A 108 7.27 -11.96 8.37
CA PRO A 108 8.02 -11.31 7.30
C PRO A 108 7.38 -9.99 6.88
N LEU A 109 6.05 -9.92 6.83
CA LEU A 109 5.32 -8.71 6.48
C LEU A 109 5.57 -7.57 7.48
N ALA A 110 5.48 -7.86 8.78
CA ALA A 110 5.76 -6.89 9.83
C ALA A 110 7.20 -6.36 9.75
N MET A 111 8.17 -7.25 9.54
CA MET A 111 9.58 -6.88 9.42
C MET A 111 9.86 -6.03 8.18
N LEU A 112 9.28 -6.37 7.03
CA LEU A 112 9.42 -5.57 5.81
C LEU A 112 8.82 -4.17 6.00
N ARG A 113 7.63 -4.08 6.61
CA ARG A 113 6.98 -2.79 6.94
C ARG A 113 7.81 -1.96 7.92
N ALA A 114 8.38 -2.57 8.95
CA ALA A 114 9.29 -1.90 9.89
C ALA A 114 10.56 -1.38 9.20
N ALA A 115 11.08 -2.14 8.22
CA ALA A 115 12.17 -1.71 7.36
C ALA A 115 11.78 -0.62 6.32
N GLY A 116 10.56 -0.06 6.40
CA GLY A 116 10.07 0.98 5.51
C GLY A 116 9.68 0.50 4.12
N LEU A 117 9.55 -0.82 3.91
CA LEU A 117 9.11 -1.37 2.63
C LEU A 117 7.59 -1.38 2.55
N ARG A 118 7.07 -0.89 1.43
CA ARG A 118 5.66 -1.00 1.10
C ARG A 118 5.35 -2.44 0.73
N CYS A 119 4.38 -3.02 1.42
CA CYS A 119 3.93 -4.38 1.19
C CYS A 119 2.44 -4.37 0.85
N VAL A 120 2.10 -4.89 -0.33
CA VAL A 120 0.73 -5.04 -0.84
C VAL A 120 0.35 -6.52 -0.75
N GLU A 121 -0.67 -6.82 0.03
CA GLU A 121 -1.21 -8.16 0.14
C GLU A 121 -2.15 -8.39 -1.04
N ASP A 122 -1.85 -9.36 -1.91
CA ASP A 122 -2.81 -9.77 -2.92
C ASP A 122 -3.95 -10.43 -2.13
N GLY A 123 -5.13 -9.80 -2.02
CA GLY A 123 -6.30 -10.33 -1.29
C GLY A 123 -6.79 -11.72 -1.74
N TYR A 124 -6.08 -12.32 -2.69
CA TYR A 124 -6.24 -13.66 -3.20
C TYR A 124 -5.48 -14.69 -2.35
N SER A 125 -6.10 -15.10 -1.24
CA SER A 125 -5.65 -16.23 -0.42
C SER A 125 -6.21 -17.54 -0.99
N LEU A 126 -5.40 -18.34 -1.69
CA LEU A 126 -5.82 -19.70 -2.15
C LEU A 126 -6.22 -20.62 -0.99
N SER A 127 -5.69 -20.36 0.20
CA SER A 127 -6.10 -20.95 1.46
C SER A 127 -5.75 -19.97 2.59
N ALA A 128 -6.30 -20.17 3.78
CA ALA A 128 -5.93 -19.39 4.97
C ALA A 128 -4.45 -19.57 5.41
N ASP A 129 -3.69 -20.40 4.70
CA ASP A 129 -2.32 -20.79 5.03
C ASP A 129 -1.29 -20.37 3.97
N TRP A 130 -1.77 -19.80 2.86
CA TRP A 130 -0.96 -19.33 1.76
C TRP A 130 -1.08 -17.82 1.66
N HIS A 131 0.04 -17.14 1.92
CA HIS A 131 0.14 -15.69 1.81
C HIS A 131 1.00 -15.35 0.62
N ARG A 132 0.49 -14.46 -0.22
CA ARG A 132 1.22 -13.87 -1.33
C ARG A 132 1.28 -12.36 -1.12
N VAL A 133 2.49 -11.84 -1.00
CA VAL A 133 2.75 -10.44 -0.74
C VAL A 133 3.63 -9.89 -1.85
N ARG A 134 3.30 -8.67 -2.29
CA ARG A 134 4.05 -7.92 -3.29
C ARG A 134 4.75 -6.75 -2.61
N VAL A 135 5.99 -6.51 -2.99
CA VAL A 135 6.79 -5.37 -2.58
C VAL A 135 7.13 -4.59 -3.84
N PRO A 136 6.33 -3.56 -4.19
CA PRO A 136 6.61 -2.69 -5.32
C PRO A 136 7.93 -1.95 -5.11
N LEU A 137 8.77 -1.90 -6.15
CA LEU A 137 10.10 -1.30 -6.10
C LEU A 137 10.15 0.00 -6.91
N ALA A 138 11.10 0.89 -6.56
CA ALA A 138 11.21 2.23 -7.13
C ALA A 138 11.62 2.28 -8.63
N ASP A 139 12.07 1.17 -9.20
CA ASP A 139 12.36 1.03 -10.63
C ASP A 139 11.16 0.54 -11.48
N GLY A 140 9.98 0.40 -10.87
CA GLY A 140 8.77 -0.09 -11.51
C GLY A 140 8.64 -1.61 -11.53
N THR A 141 9.62 -2.35 -11.01
CA THR A 141 9.52 -3.80 -10.79
C THR A 141 8.88 -4.13 -9.44
N GLU A 142 8.68 -5.41 -9.15
CA GLU A 142 8.22 -5.87 -7.84
C GLU A 142 8.99 -7.10 -7.38
N VAL A 143 9.09 -7.26 -6.05
CA VAL A 143 9.35 -8.58 -5.45
C VAL A 143 8.03 -9.18 -5.01
N VAL A 144 7.76 -10.41 -5.41
CA VAL A 144 6.64 -11.19 -4.89
C VAL A 144 7.21 -12.30 -4.04
N PHE A 145 6.79 -12.35 -2.78
CA PHE A 145 7.09 -13.46 -1.90
C PHE A 145 5.83 -14.19 -1.49
N GLU A 146 5.98 -15.50 -1.34
CA GLU A 146 4.92 -16.39 -0.90
C GLU A 146 5.49 -17.42 0.06
N GLY A 147 4.64 -17.86 0.98
CA GLY A 147 4.98 -18.92 1.89
C GLY A 147 3.79 -19.78 2.23
N PHE A 148 4.11 -21.00 2.62
CA PHE A 148 3.13 -21.99 3.04
C PHE A 148 3.34 -22.33 4.51
N SER A 149 2.30 -22.12 5.33
CA SER A 149 2.26 -22.61 6.70
C SER A 149 1.63 -24.00 6.69
N ALA A 150 2.34 -25.05 7.09
CA ALA A 150 1.66 -26.33 7.28
C ALA A 150 0.81 -26.22 8.56
N ARG A 151 -0.53 -26.19 8.45
CA ARG A 151 -1.38 -26.40 9.63
C ARG A 151 -1.12 -27.80 10.17
N SER A 152 -0.77 -27.85 11.44
CA SER A 152 -0.27 -28.99 12.22
C SER A 152 -1.27 -30.15 12.40
N HIS A 153 -1.79 -30.74 11.33
CA HIS A 153 -2.48 -32.03 11.44
C HIS A 153 -1.54 -33.23 11.27
N GLU A 154 -0.37 -33.02 10.68
CA GLU A 154 0.71 -34.01 10.66
C GLU A 154 1.80 -33.57 11.62
N VAL A 155 1.63 -33.89 12.91
CA VAL A 155 2.72 -33.78 13.88
C VAL A 155 3.80 -34.77 13.44
N PHE A 156 4.82 -34.30 12.74
CA PHE A 156 5.99 -35.13 12.46
C PHE A 156 6.70 -35.42 13.79
N PRO A 157 6.85 -36.70 14.19
CA PRO A 157 7.38 -37.06 15.51
C PRO A 157 8.87 -36.71 15.71
N ASP A 158 9.54 -36.18 14.68
CA ASP A 158 10.94 -35.79 14.70
C ASP A 158 11.17 -34.28 14.92
N VAL A 159 10.13 -33.48 15.14
CA VAL A 159 10.29 -32.09 15.57
C VAL A 159 10.65 -32.09 17.04
N THR A 160 11.95 -32.17 17.31
CA THR A 160 12.51 -32.12 18.66
C THR A 160 11.93 -30.92 19.43
N THR A 161 11.51 -31.15 20.67
CA THR A 161 11.06 -30.16 21.67
C THR A 161 12.04 -28.99 21.92
N ARG A 162 13.18 -28.95 21.22
CA ARG A 162 14.24 -27.94 21.34
C ARG A 162 13.99 -26.70 20.49
N TYR A 163 13.06 -26.74 19.54
CA TYR A 163 12.69 -25.59 18.72
C TYR A 163 11.19 -25.66 18.46
N PRO A 164 10.36 -24.69 18.91
CA PRO A 164 9.10 -24.45 18.24
C PRO A 164 9.43 -23.85 16.87
N ILE A 165 9.91 -24.68 15.95
CA ILE A 165 9.87 -24.37 14.52
C ILE A 165 8.38 -24.39 14.23
N ARG A 166 7.77 -23.23 14.01
CA ARG A 166 6.54 -23.23 13.20
C ARG A 166 6.90 -23.99 11.94
N GLU A 167 6.24 -25.11 11.67
CA GLU A 167 6.43 -25.84 10.42
C GLU A 167 5.92 -24.96 9.28
N HIS A 168 6.74 -24.02 8.82
CA HIS A 168 6.56 -23.41 7.52
C HIS A 168 7.20 -24.33 6.50
N GLY A 169 6.48 -24.64 5.43
CA GLY A 169 6.95 -25.57 4.41
C GLY A 169 8.14 -25.01 3.66
N TYR A 170 8.06 -23.74 3.28
CA TYR A 170 9.11 -22.96 2.63
C TYR A 170 8.67 -21.51 2.43
N TRP A 171 9.64 -20.67 2.10
CA TRP A 171 9.48 -19.35 1.52
C TRP A 171 10.04 -19.33 0.10
N THR A 172 9.37 -18.63 -0.80
CA THR A 172 9.95 -18.20 -2.06
C THR A 172 9.78 -16.70 -2.21
N ALA A 173 10.76 -16.06 -2.83
CA ALA A 173 10.62 -14.70 -3.32
C ALA A 173 11.19 -14.62 -4.73
N SER A 174 10.51 -13.87 -5.58
CA SER A 174 10.86 -13.71 -6.98
C SER A 174 10.68 -12.26 -7.40
N TRP A 175 11.59 -11.76 -8.22
CA TRP A 175 11.65 -10.39 -8.70
C TRP A 175 11.35 -10.34 -10.20
N GLY A 176 10.59 -9.34 -10.65
CA GLY A 176 10.29 -9.13 -12.06
C GLY A 176 9.29 -7.99 -12.30
N GLU A 177 8.89 -7.81 -13.56
CA GLU A 177 7.87 -6.83 -13.92
C GLU A 177 6.50 -7.21 -13.30
N PRO A 178 5.69 -6.21 -12.87
CA PRO A 178 4.35 -6.45 -12.35
C PRO A 178 3.49 -7.25 -13.32
N GLY A 179 2.85 -8.32 -12.83
CA GLY A 179 2.00 -9.21 -13.64
C GLY A 179 2.75 -10.15 -14.60
N SER A 180 4.08 -10.06 -14.69
CA SER A 180 4.86 -10.97 -15.54
C SER A 180 5.08 -12.34 -14.88
N ASN A 181 4.97 -13.39 -15.69
CA ASN A 181 5.35 -14.75 -15.31
C ASN A 181 6.86 -14.99 -15.40
N ALA A 182 7.60 -14.13 -16.11
CA ALA A 182 9.05 -14.22 -16.23
C ALA A 182 9.70 -13.54 -15.01
N ARG A 183 9.88 -14.31 -13.94
CA ARG A 183 10.48 -13.83 -12.68
C ARG A 183 11.81 -14.51 -12.38
N THR A 184 12.70 -13.76 -11.76
CA THR A 184 13.99 -14.25 -11.27
C THR A 184 13.86 -14.57 -9.78
N THR A 185 14.24 -15.76 -9.35
CA THR A 185 14.24 -16.12 -7.93
C THR A 185 15.25 -15.28 -7.16
N VAL A 186 14.79 -14.56 -6.13
CA VAL A 186 15.66 -13.84 -5.18
C VAL A 186 15.83 -14.61 -3.88
N TYR A 187 14.85 -15.43 -3.51
CA TYR A 187 14.93 -16.32 -2.35
C TYR A 187 14.15 -17.62 -2.58
N HIS A 188 14.67 -18.73 -2.08
CA HIS A 188 13.96 -20.00 -2.12
C HIS A 188 14.50 -20.96 -1.05
N SER A 189 13.64 -21.37 -0.12
CA SER A 189 14.00 -22.33 0.94
C SER A 189 13.39 -23.72 0.77
N ALA A 190 12.64 -24.00 -0.30
CA ALA A 190 12.02 -25.32 -0.46
C ALA A 190 13.09 -26.42 -0.52
N GLY A 191 12.87 -27.47 0.28
CA GLY A 191 13.82 -28.57 0.48
C GLY A 191 14.97 -28.28 1.46
N GLN A 192 15.06 -27.07 2.02
CA GLN A 192 16.02 -26.72 3.05
C GLN A 192 15.31 -26.58 4.40
N ARG A 193 15.50 -27.55 5.30
CA ARG A 193 14.97 -27.43 6.67
C ARG A 193 15.73 -26.33 7.41
N ARG A 194 15.08 -25.20 7.64
CA ARG A 194 15.59 -24.09 8.45
C ARG A 194 14.60 -23.76 9.56
N PRO A 195 15.06 -23.34 10.75
CA PRO A 195 14.18 -22.73 11.75
C PRO A 195 13.40 -21.56 11.12
N TYR A 196 12.10 -21.46 11.39
CA TYR A 196 11.20 -20.43 10.86
C TYR A 196 11.80 -19.02 10.87
N VAL A 197 12.37 -18.67 12.00
CA VAL A 197 12.96 -17.37 12.26
C VAL A 197 14.13 -17.08 11.32
N GLU A 198 15.05 -18.04 11.19
CA GLU A 198 16.24 -17.92 10.34
C GLU A 198 15.82 -17.86 8.87
N ASP A 199 14.81 -18.64 8.48
CA ASP A 199 14.31 -18.65 7.11
C ASP A 199 13.58 -17.34 6.76
N THR A 200 12.78 -16.82 7.69
CA THR A 200 12.10 -15.52 7.56
C THR A 200 13.12 -14.37 7.52
N ALA A 201 14.16 -14.39 8.37
CA ALA A 201 15.20 -13.37 8.34
C ALA A 201 15.96 -13.39 7.00
N ALA A 202 16.32 -14.58 6.51
CA ALA A 202 17.01 -14.72 5.22
C ALA A 202 16.13 -14.30 4.04
N LEU A 203 14.82 -14.60 4.07
CA LEU A 203 13.84 -14.09 3.12
C LEU A 203 13.81 -12.56 3.13
N VAL A 204 13.61 -11.95 4.31
CA VAL A 204 13.49 -10.49 4.46
C VAL A 204 14.78 -9.80 4.01
N GLY A 205 15.95 -10.28 4.43
CA GLY A 205 17.24 -9.76 4.00
C GLY A 205 17.41 -9.80 2.48
N SER A 206 16.97 -10.88 1.82
CA SER A 206 17.02 -11.00 0.35
C SER A 206 16.10 -9.99 -0.35
N ILE A 207 14.90 -9.76 0.21
CA ILE A 207 13.95 -8.76 -0.32
C ILE A 207 14.50 -7.35 -0.12
N MET A 208 15.04 -7.04 1.06
CA MET A 208 15.63 -5.73 1.37
C MET A 208 16.82 -5.43 0.47
N GLU A 209 17.70 -6.39 0.24
CA GLU A 209 18.83 -6.24 -0.68
C GLU A 209 18.34 -5.93 -2.11
N GLN A 210 17.32 -6.65 -2.57
CA GLN A 210 16.73 -6.39 -3.89
C GLN A 210 16.09 -5.00 -3.97
N ALA A 211 15.33 -4.61 -2.95
CA ALA A 211 14.72 -3.28 -2.91
C ALA A 211 15.79 -2.18 -2.94
N ARG A 212 16.89 -2.33 -2.20
CA ARG A 212 18.02 -1.38 -2.23
C ARG A 212 18.63 -1.27 -3.63
N ARG A 213 18.81 -2.39 -4.35
CA ARG A 213 19.30 -2.39 -5.75
C ARG A 213 18.36 -1.67 -6.71
N SER A 214 17.06 -1.72 -6.44
CA SER A 214 16.02 -1.06 -7.23
C SER A 214 15.71 0.39 -6.80
N GLY A 215 16.51 0.98 -5.90
CA GLY A 215 16.32 2.36 -5.44
C GLY A 215 15.32 2.53 -4.28
N GLY A 216 14.94 1.43 -3.62
CA GLY A 216 14.00 1.40 -2.51
C GLY A 216 12.64 0.79 -2.88
N SER A 217 11.69 0.86 -1.94
CA SER A 217 10.29 0.56 -2.23
C SER A 217 9.67 1.67 -3.08
N ALA A 218 8.73 1.33 -3.95
CA ALA A 218 7.90 2.35 -4.58
C ALA A 218 7.06 3.07 -3.51
N PRO A 219 6.79 4.37 -3.67
CA PRO A 219 5.91 5.10 -2.76
C PRO A 219 4.49 4.53 -2.83
N GLU A 220 3.63 5.05 -1.95
CA GLU A 220 2.23 4.66 -1.92
C GLU A 220 1.60 4.86 -3.31
N GLY A 221 1.02 3.74 -3.78
CA GLY A 221 0.58 3.34 -5.12
C GLY A 221 1.49 3.47 -6.37
N GLY A 222 2.81 3.51 -6.21
CA GLY A 222 3.72 3.03 -7.25
C GLY A 222 4.68 4.08 -7.79
N VAL A 223 5.45 3.70 -8.82
CA VAL A 223 6.48 4.54 -9.42
C VAL A 223 5.89 5.33 -10.58
N GLY A 224 6.03 6.64 -10.57
CA GLY A 224 5.60 7.50 -11.66
C GLY A 224 5.10 8.87 -11.21
N GLU A 225 4.65 9.67 -12.16
CA GLU A 225 3.88 10.89 -11.88
C GLU A 225 2.56 10.49 -11.19
N SER A 226 2.16 11.20 -10.14
CA SER A 226 0.84 11.01 -9.52
C SER A 226 -0.29 11.30 -10.53
N ALA A 227 -1.49 10.80 -10.26
CA ALA A 227 -2.67 11.11 -11.06
C ALA A 227 -2.84 12.64 -11.24
N GLU A 228 -2.67 13.40 -10.16
CA GLU A 228 -2.67 14.86 -10.20
C GLU A 228 -1.60 15.42 -11.15
N GLN A 229 -0.35 14.96 -11.02
CA GLN A 229 0.75 15.45 -11.86
C GLN A 229 0.48 15.18 -13.35
N LEU A 230 -0.03 13.99 -13.67
CA LEU A 230 -0.41 13.61 -15.03
C LEU A 230 -1.54 14.50 -15.55
N ALA A 231 -2.62 14.66 -14.78
CA ALA A 231 -3.76 15.50 -15.14
C ALA A 231 -3.35 16.96 -15.36
N ARG A 232 -2.59 17.55 -14.43
CA ARG A 232 -2.12 18.94 -14.54
C ARG A 232 -1.22 19.16 -15.74
N LYS A 233 -0.31 18.22 -16.01
CA LYS A 233 0.59 18.28 -17.16
C LYS A 233 -0.21 18.23 -18.47
N ALA A 234 -1.14 17.29 -18.60
CA ALA A 234 -2.00 17.17 -19.78
C ALA A 234 -2.89 18.40 -20.00
N LEU A 235 -3.47 18.96 -18.93
CA LEU A 235 -4.24 20.21 -18.99
C LEU A 235 -3.37 21.42 -19.38
N ALA A 236 -2.17 21.51 -18.81
CA ALA A 236 -1.23 22.60 -19.09
C ALA A 236 -0.74 22.61 -20.55
N GLU A 237 -0.61 21.44 -21.19
CA GLU A 237 -0.29 21.33 -22.62
C GLU A 237 -1.36 21.98 -23.52
N TRP A 238 -2.60 22.06 -23.03
CA TRP A 238 -3.73 22.76 -23.68
C TRP A 238 -3.91 24.20 -23.21
N GLY A 239 -3.03 24.69 -22.33
CA GLY A 239 -3.15 26.01 -21.70
C GLY A 239 -4.30 26.11 -20.70
N ILE A 240 -4.78 24.97 -20.18
CA ILE A 240 -5.87 24.89 -19.21
C ILE A 240 -5.29 24.87 -17.80
N THR A 241 -5.83 25.73 -16.94
CA THR A 241 -5.52 25.78 -15.52
C THR A 241 -6.58 25.07 -14.71
N ALA A 242 -6.13 24.31 -13.72
CA ALA A 242 -6.97 23.61 -12.76
C ALA A 242 -6.41 23.80 -11.35
N HIS A 243 -7.24 23.67 -10.33
CA HIS A 243 -6.86 23.80 -8.93
C HIS A 243 -7.60 22.78 -8.06
N PHE A 244 -7.08 22.50 -6.88
CA PHE A 244 -7.92 21.92 -5.85
C PHE A 244 -8.86 22.99 -5.34
N ASP A 245 -10.10 22.60 -5.10
CA ASP A 245 -10.99 23.40 -4.28
C ASP A 245 -10.41 23.44 -2.86
N ASP A 246 -10.17 24.66 -2.38
CA ASP A 246 -9.50 24.94 -1.11
C ASP A 246 -10.49 24.83 0.07
N GLU A 247 -11.78 24.54 -0.18
CA GLU A 247 -12.73 24.26 0.88
C GLU A 247 -12.28 23.01 1.66
N PRO A 248 -11.96 23.16 2.97
CA PRO A 248 -11.56 22.03 3.78
C PRO A 248 -12.77 21.09 3.93
N LEU A 249 -12.56 19.80 3.64
CA LEU A 249 -13.54 18.78 3.96
C LEU A 249 -13.77 18.73 5.48
N LEU A 250 -14.94 18.22 5.90
CA LEU A 250 -15.34 18.19 7.32
C LEU A 250 -14.34 17.43 8.22
N ASP A 251 -13.53 16.54 7.64
CA ASP A 251 -12.48 15.75 8.28
C ASP A 251 -11.08 16.38 8.18
N GLY A 252 -10.95 17.55 7.54
CA GLY A 252 -9.66 18.18 7.24
C GLY A 252 -8.95 17.58 6.03
N GLY A 253 -9.61 16.70 5.28
CA GLY A 253 -9.16 16.18 4.00
C GLY A 253 -9.19 17.22 2.88
N ARG A 254 -8.54 16.87 1.77
CA ARG A 254 -8.61 17.62 0.50
C ARG A 254 -9.53 16.89 -0.47
N ASN A 255 -10.13 17.65 -1.38
CA ASN A 255 -10.96 17.08 -2.43
C ASN A 255 -10.20 16.09 -3.32
N THR A 256 -10.91 15.06 -3.78
CA THR A 256 -10.38 13.98 -4.61
C THR A 256 -10.31 14.33 -6.10
N TRP A 257 -10.57 15.60 -6.45
CA TRP A 257 -10.72 16.08 -7.81
C TRP A 257 -10.06 17.43 -8.06
N LEU A 258 -9.81 17.72 -9.34
CA LEU A 258 -9.35 19.00 -9.84
C LEU A 258 -10.53 19.80 -10.38
N VAL A 259 -10.65 21.05 -9.93
CA VAL A 259 -11.64 22.02 -10.41
C VAL A 259 -11.05 22.87 -11.53
N ILE A 260 -11.77 22.96 -12.64
CA ILE A 260 -11.44 23.72 -13.84
C ILE A 260 -12.50 24.81 -14.01
N PRO A 261 -12.19 26.08 -13.67
CA PRO A 261 -13.17 27.15 -13.78
C PRO A 261 -13.42 27.49 -15.26
N ARG A 262 -14.65 27.87 -15.62
CA ARG A 262 -14.94 28.29 -16.99
C ARG A 262 -14.14 29.55 -17.39
N ASP A 263 -14.02 30.50 -16.47
CA ASP A 263 -13.16 31.66 -16.62
C ASP A 263 -11.73 31.32 -16.16
N GLN A 264 -10.85 31.08 -17.12
CA GLN A 264 -9.44 30.75 -16.90
C GLN A 264 -8.58 31.95 -16.45
N GLY A 265 -9.14 33.16 -16.39
CA GLY A 265 -8.46 34.39 -15.97
C GLY A 265 -8.95 34.96 -14.64
N ALA A 266 -10.18 34.66 -14.23
CA ALA A 266 -10.64 34.91 -12.88
C ALA A 266 -9.96 33.92 -11.92
N GLY A 267 -9.54 34.36 -10.73
CA GLY A 267 -8.93 33.47 -9.74
C GLY A 267 -9.85 32.31 -9.31
N LYS A 268 -9.43 31.52 -8.32
CA LYS A 268 -10.10 30.29 -7.84
C LYS A 268 -11.59 30.40 -7.42
N THR A 269 -12.24 31.56 -7.49
CA THR A 269 -13.58 31.75 -6.92
C THR A 269 -14.67 31.11 -7.76
N SER A 270 -15.37 30.15 -7.15
CA SER A 270 -16.39 29.21 -7.64
C SER A 270 -17.76 29.79 -8.03
N ALA A 271 -17.90 31.10 -8.23
CA ALA A 271 -19.22 31.72 -8.43
C ALA A 271 -19.83 31.52 -9.84
N GLY A 272 -19.45 30.47 -10.55
CA GLY A 272 -19.91 30.18 -11.91
C GLY A 272 -19.69 28.72 -12.30
N PRO A 273 -20.09 28.34 -13.52
CA PRO A 273 -19.97 26.97 -13.99
C PRO A 273 -18.50 26.53 -14.00
N TYR A 274 -18.28 25.29 -13.61
CA TYR A 274 -16.96 24.67 -13.51
C TYR A 274 -17.00 23.25 -14.06
N MET A 275 -15.84 22.70 -14.36
CA MET A 275 -15.68 21.27 -14.58
C MET A 275 -14.87 20.65 -13.46
N VAL A 276 -15.19 19.41 -13.17
CA VAL A 276 -14.45 18.56 -12.25
C VAL A 276 -13.78 17.47 -13.06
N LEU A 277 -12.48 17.28 -12.86
CA LEU A 277 -11.74 16.12 -13.32
C LEU A 277 -11.33 15.30 -12.11
N ALA A 278 -11.86 14.08 -12.00
CA ALA A 278 -11.56 13.14 -10.92
C ALA A 278 -10.96 11.85 -11.48
N LEU A 279 -10.15 11.18 -10.69
CA LEU A 279 -9.78 9.79 -10.93
C LEU A 279 -10.59 8.94 -9.95
N TYR A 280 -11.46 8.09 -10.48
CA TYR A 280 -12.36 7.23 -9.74
C TYR A 280 -11.90 5.78 -9.81
N ASN A 281 -12.15 5.03 -8.75
CA ASN A 281 -12.09 3.56 -8.77
C ASN A 281 -13.14 3.06 -7.78
N GLU A 282 -13.95 2.09 -8.19
CA GLU A 282 -15.04 1.56 -7.37
C GLU A 282 -14.55 0.90 -6.06
N ASP A 283 -13.30 0.45 -6.03
CA ASP A 283 -12.69 -0.17 -4.86
C ASP A 283 -12.07 0.88 -3.90
N ASP A 284 -11.92 2.14 -4.31
CA ASP A 284 -11.20 3.21 -3.60
C ASP A 284 -11.85 4.59 -3.87
N ASP A 285 -13.06 4.79 -3.37
CA ASP A 285 -13.91 5.97 -3.64
C ASP A 285 -13.47 7.26 -2.92
N GLU A 286 -12.48 7.22 -2.01
CA GLU A 286 -12.15 8.36 -1.12
C GLU A 286 -10.71 8.90 -1.20
N TRP A 287 -9.90 8.57 -2.21
CA TRP A 287 -8.49 9.04 -2.24
C TRP A 287 -8.32 10.46 -2.78
N PRO A 288 -7.70 11.41 -2.02
CA PRO A 288 -7.33 12.73 -2.51
C PRO A 288 -6.42 12.63 -3.74
N MET A 289 -6.64 13.43 -4.78
CA MET A 289 -5.92 13.24 -6.06
C MET A 289 -4.41 13.51 -5.96
N ASP A 290 -3.98 14.35 -5.01
CA ASP A 290 -2.57 14.65 -4.70
C ASP A 290 -1.86 13.54 -3.94
N GLN A 291 -2.63 12.72 -3.23
CA GLN A 291 -2.17 11.50 -2.56
C GLN A 291 -2.40 10.27 -3.43
N ARG A 292 -3.17 10.42 -4.51
CA ARG A 292 -3.51 9.33 -5.39
C ARG A 292 -2.26 8.94 -6.20
N PRO A 293 -1.86 7.68 -6.11
CA PRO A 293 -0.70 7.18 -6.81
C PRO A 293 -0.74 7.29 -8.34
N PRO A 294 0.36 6.92 -9.03
CA PRO A 294 0.32 6.63 -10.46
C PRO A 294 -0.87 5.74 -10.81
N VAL A 295 -1.51 6.07 -11.92
CA VAL A 295 -2.79 5.50 -12.32
C VAL A 295 -2.72 3.97 -12.39
N ARG A 296 -3.67 3.29 -11.76
CA ARG A 296 -3.73 1.83 -11.61
C ARG A 296 -4.66 1.21 -12.66
N PRO A 297 -4.47 -0.08 -13.01
CA PRO A 297 -5.48 -0.83 -13.76
C PRO A 297 -6.83 -0.79 -13.02
N GLY A 298 -7.90 -0.45 -13.73
CA GLY A 298 -9.24 -0.28 -13.16
C GLY A 298 -9.57 1.14 -12.70
N ASP A 299 -8.60 2.05 -12.65
CA ASP A 299 -8.89 3.46 -12.44
C ASP A 299 -9.57 4.05 -13.70
N GLU A 300 -10.51 4.97 -13.48
CA GLU A 300 -11.29 5.66 -14.51
C GLU A 300 -11.25 7.18 -14.29
N TRP A 301 -10.90 7.93 -15.33
CA TRP A 301 -11.06 9.39 -15.34
C TRP A 301 -12.52 9.75 -15.53
N ARG A 302 -13.03 10.61 -14.65
CA ARG A 302 -14.38 11.16 -14.73
C ARG A 302 -14.33 12.67 -14.94
N VAL A 303 -15.12 13.15 -15.89
CA VAL A 303 -15.36 14.57 -16.13
C VAL A 303 -16.80 14.86 -15.80
N GLU A 304 -17.01 15.80 -14.89
CA GLU A 304 -18.34 16.27 -14.49
C GLU A 304 -18.41 17.78 -14.70
N VAL A 305 -19.60 18.30 -14.95
CA VAL A 305 -19.86 19.75 -15.07
C VAL A 305 -20.73 20.20 -13.91
N GLY A 306 -20.26 21.21 -13.18
CA GLY A 306 -20.98 21.86 -12.10
C GLY A 306 -21.54 23.21 -12.56
N ASP A 307 -22.76 23.54 -12.13
CA ASP A 307 -23.42 24.81 -12.46
C ASP A 307 -23.01 25.98 -11.53
N GLY A 308 -22.26 25.71 -10.46
CA GLY A 308 -21.90 26.68 -9.43
C GLY A 308 -22.91 26.80 -8.27
N ASN A 309 -24.06 26.11 -8.35
CA ASN A 309 -25.07 26.02 -7.29
C ASN A 309 -25.08 24.65 -6.59
N GLY A 310 -24.05 23.84 -6.84
CA GLY A 310 -23.89 22.50 -6.28
C GLY A 310 -24.61 21.40 -7.06
N VAL A 311 -25.07 21.66 -8.28
CA VAL A 311 -25.58 20.61 -9.18
C VAL A 311 -24.45 20.19 -10.11
N GLU A 312 -24.06 18.91 -10.03
CA GLU A 312 -23.03 18.30 -10.86
C GLU A 312 -23.65 17.24 -11.77
N LYS A 313 -23.28 17.25 -13.06
CA LYS A 313 -23.71 16.28 -14.07
C LYS A 313 -22.50 15.58 -14.67
N GLY A 314 -22.50 14.25 -14.64
CA GLY A 314 -21.48 13.44 -15.30
C GLY A 314 -21.50 13.64 -16.81
N LEU A 315 -20.34 13.98 -17.39
CA LEU A 315 -20.18 14.25 -18.82
C LEU A 315 -19.43 13.12 -19.53
N MET A 316 -18.40 12.57 -18.89
CA MET A 316 -17.59 11.51 -19.48
C MET A 316 -16.90 10.65 -18.42
N GLU A 317 -16.85 9.34 -18.67
CA GLU A 317 -16.01 8.39 -17.93
C GLU A 317 -15.11 7.63 -18.91
N ARG A 318 -13.82 7.50 -18.59
CA ARG A 318 -12.84 6.85 -19.46
C ARG A 318 -11.81 6.06 -18.66
N PRO A 319 -11.25 4.96 -19.20
CA PRO A 319 -10.13 4.28 -18.57
C PRO A 319 -8.94 5.20 -18.30
N ALA A 320 -8.17 4.87 -17.26
CA ALA A 320 -6.90 5.44 -16.86
C ALA A 320 -5.96 5.95 -17.99
N ASP A 321 -5.80 5.15 -19.04
CA ASP A 321 -4.90 5.40 -20.17
C ASP A 321 -5.49 6.35 -21.23
N ARG A 322 -6.72 6.81 -21.03
CA ARG A 322 -7.48 7.67 -21.94
C ARG A 322 -7.69 9.09 -21.40
N LEU A 323 -6.82 9.57 -20.50
CA LEU A 323 -6.84 10.95 -19.98
C LEU A 323 -6.93 12.03 -21.09
N ALA A 324 -6.29 11.80 -22.24
CA ALA A 324 -6.32 12.72 -23.36
C ALA A 324 -7.75 13.00 -23.89
N ASP A 325 -8.63 11.98 -23.89
CA ASP A 325 -10.03 12.14 -24.29
C ASP A 325 -10.78 13.07 -23.33
N CYS A 326 -10.52 12.93 -22.02
CA CYS A 326 -11.10 13.80 -20.99
C CYS A 326 -10.64 15.25 -21.15
N VAL A 327 -9.35 15.47 -21.42
CA VAL A 327 -8.79 16.81 -21.65
C VAL A 327 -9.39 17.46 -22.90
N GLU A 328 -9.63 16.70 -23.97
CA GLU A 328 -10.30 17.20 -25.18
C GLU A 328 -11.73 17.68 -24.89
N VAL A 329 -12.50 16.94 -24.10
CA VAL A 329 -13.85 17.33 -23.67
C VAL A 329 -13.82 18.64 -22.87
N ILE A 330 -12.89 18.76 -21.93
CA ILE A 330 -12.72 19.97 -21.12
C ILE A 330 -12.37 21.17 -22.02
N ALA A 331 -11.46 20.99 -22.98
CA ALA A 331 -11.08 22.03 -23.92
C ALA A 331 -12.25 22.49 -24.80
N ASN A 332 -13.06 21.56 -25.28
CA ASN A 332 -14.26 21.87 -26.07
C ASN A 332 -15.29 22.66 -25.25
N TRP A 333 -15.53 22.25 -24.00
CA TRP A 333 -16.45 22.97 -23.11
C TRP A 333 -16.01 24.41 -22.79
N LEU A 334 -14.69 24.64 -22.64
CA LEU A 334 -14.14 25.98 -22.41
C LEU A 334 -14.29 26.90 -23.64
N THR A 335 -14.42 26.35 -24.85
CA THR A 335 -14.48 27.12 -26.09
C THR A 335 -15.88 27.30 -26.65
N ASP A 336 -16.86 26.50 -26.22
CA ASP A 336 -18.27 26.59 -26.66
C ASP A 336 -19.14 27.36 -25.65
N PRO A 337 -19.60 28.60 -25.98
CA PRO A 337 -20.45 29.41 -25.12
C PRO A 337 -21.83 28.81 -24.81
N GLN A 338 -22.36 27.91 -25.65
CA GLN A 338 -23.75 27.43 -25.56
C GLN A 338 -23.91 26.13 -24.77
N ALA A 339 -22.83 25.43 -24.42
CA ALA A 339 -22.90 24.17 -23.67
C ALA A 339 -23.23 24.34 -22.16
N SER A 340 -23.73 25.50 -21.71
CA SER A 340 -24.21 25.65 -20.34
C SER A 340 -25.44 24.76 -20.14
N ALA A 341 -25.46 24.03 -19.03
CA ALA A 341 -26.34 22.91 -18.68
C ALA A 341 -27.87 23.16 -18.69
N ASP A 342 -28.34 24.28 -19.25
CA ASP A 342 -29.74 24.71 -19.26
C ASP A 342 -30.53 24.25 -20.51
N ASP A 343 -29.91 23.59 -21.49
CA ASP A 343 -30.57 23.26 -22.78
C ASP A 343 -31.14 21.84 -22.89
N GLU A 344 -31.13 21.04 -21.81
CA GLU A 344 -31.90 19.78 -21.78
C GLU A 344 -33.16 19.96 -20.92
N ASP A 345 -34.21 20.39 -21.63
CA ASP A 345 -35.65 20.25 -21.35
C ASP A 345 -36.05 18.78 -21.00
N ASP A 346 -35.43 18.16 -19.99
CA ASP A 346 -35.79 16.81 -19.50
C ASP A 346 -37.19 16.77 -18.84
N ASP A 347 -37.84 17.92 -18.66
CA ASP A 347 -39.24 18.02 -18.23
C ASP A 347 -40.24 18.06 -19.41
N HIS A 348 -39.80 18.11 -20.67
CA HIS A 348 -40.74 18.16 -21.81
C HIS A 348 -41.40 16.81 -22.15
N GLU A 349 -40.82 15.65 -21.77
CA GLU A 349 -41.42 14.35 -22.11
C GLU A 349 -42.55 13.90 -21.16
N ALA A 350 -42.47 14.21 -19.86
CA ALA A 350 -43.48 13.74 -18.91
C ALA A 350 -44.82 14.48 -19.01
N ALA A 351 -44.83 15.73 -19.48
CA ALA A 351 -46.05 16.53 -19.62
C ALA A 351 -46.76 16.38 -20.98
N HIS A 352 -46.12 15.76 -21.98
CA HIS A 352 -46.64 15.68 -23.35
C HIS A 352 -47.16 14.30 -23.78
N ALA A 353 -46.91 13.24 -23.01
CA ALA A 353 -47.32 11.87 -23.34
C ALA A 353 -48.85 11.67 -23.52
N GLU A 354 -49.69 12.61 -23.05
CA GLU A 354 -51.15 12.56 -23.21
C GLU A 354 -51.77 13.75 -23.97
N CYS A 355 -50.96 14.63 -24.59
CA CYS A 355 -51.49 15.79 -25.29
C CYS A 355 -51.97 15.42 -26.72
N ILE A 356 -53.27 15.10 -26.86
CA ILE A 356 -53.90 14.74 -28.15
C ILE A 356 -54.45 15.98 -28.89
N GLN A 357 -54.08 17.21 -28.52
CA GLN A 357 -54.63 18.39 -29.19
C GLN A 357 -53.88 18.68 -30.50
N PRO A 358 -54.55 18.60 -31.66
CA PRO A 358 -53.91 18.86 -32.95
C PRO A 358 -53.55 20.34 -33.08
N HIS A 359 -52.29 20.62 -33.42
CA HIS A 359 -51.81 21.97 -33.69
C HIS A 359 -51.97 22.31 -35.16
N ARG A 360 -52.18 23.59 -35.48
CA ARG A 360 -52.39 24.05 -36.87
C ARG A 360 -51.10 24.64 -37.42
N SER A 361 -50.51 24.01 -38.43
CA SER A 361 -49.39 24.52 -39.20
C SER A 361 -49.87 25.20 -40.49
N ALA A 362 -48.94 25.75 -41.27
CA ALA A 362 -49.24 26.33 -42.59
C ALA A 362 -49.74 25.27 -43.60
N ASP A 363 -49.39 23.99 -43.39
CA ASP A 363 -49.63 22.90 -44.33
C ASP A 363 -50.73 21.92 -43.86
N GLY A 364 -51.26 22.06 -42.65
CA GLY A 364 -52.30 21.17 -42.13
C GLY A 364 -52.36 21.10 -40.60
N TYR A 365 -52.92 20.02 -40.08
CA TYR A 365 -52.81 19.70 -38.65
C TYR A 365 -51.58 18.84 -38.43
N VAL A 366 -50.85 19.14 -37.35
CA VAL A 366 -49.68 18.37 -36.92
C VAL A 366 -49.86 17.93 -35.47
N ASP A 367 -49.22 16.83 -35.10
CA ASP A 367 -49.10 16.43 -33.69
C ASP A 367 -48.13 17.37 -32.94
N CYS A 368 -47.97 17.14 -31.64
CA CYS A 368 -47.06 17.93 -30.80
C CYS A 368 -45.59 17.84 -31.23
N ASP A 369 -45.23 16.82 -32.01
CA ASP A 369 -43.88 16.61 -32.55
C ASP A 369 -43.72 17.22 -33.95
N GLY A 370 -44.73 17.94 -34.43
CA GLY A 370 -44.71 18.59 -35.74
C GLY A 370 -44.90 17.64 -36.93
N ARG A 371 -45.31 16.38 -36.69
CA ARG A 371 -45.59 15.42 -37.76
C ARG A 371 -47.01 15.60 -38.29
N PRO A 372 -47.23 15.50 -39.62
CA PRO A 372 -48.58 15.60 -40.19
C PRO A 372 -49.51 14.53 -39.61
N LEU A 373 -50.69 14.96 -39.14
CA LEU A 373 -51.77 14.07 -38.67
C LEU A 373 -52.57 13.45 -39.83
#